data_AF-A0A5E7WMJ6-F1
#
_entry.id   AF-A0A5E7WMJ6-F1
#
_cell.length_a   1.000
_cell.length_b   1.000
_cell.length_c   1.000
_cell.angle_alpha   90.00
_cell.angle_beta   90.00
_cell.angle_gamma   90.00
#
_symmetry.space_group_name_H-M   'P 1'
#
loop_
_entity.id
_entity.type
_entity.pdbx_description
1 polymer ?
#
loop_
_entity_poly.entity_id
_entity_poly.type
_entity_poly.pdbx_seq_one_letter_code
_entity_poly.pdbx_strand_id
1 'polypeptide(L)'
;MTRALHYPSIEFQDTDALKRSLLVWDGIHRIVPTEYVPQDDAEVREAVQAGAVVDLTLEPIEKHNAATRFLDFYYLRTRTASPLVWPAGCSSESFTRINPDKIEAKLLPLFEGLTQRLSADGFLEVPEDLAGGYMFYLATSVAERRSLQLTTDSSDCWAVGTYFANEGCFTEAVYDDDANAYLANMAINDLLPRSLEHVKIDKLLRFREEHTEVRTQFQNELKLLKAEISACNNKSHAQYIVGDFVKRFERSKADYRDSIGFFRTDDICSIFSVGIPVAATMIALPTFGSGDPYEPWRICTGMLIGAVSALAARELGRKPKSIASYLVGSERISSYPGHTLHRKFEEFIND
;
A
#
# COMPACT_ATOMS: atom_id res chain seq x y z
N MET A 1 3.43 6.31 -17.93
CA MET A 1 4.51 5.88 -17.03
C MET A 1 4.00 6.01 -15.60
N THR A 2 3.93 4.89 -14.88
CA THR A 2 3.35 4.84 -13.53
C THR A 2 4.47 4.89 -12.51
N ARG A 3 4.41 5.88 -11.62
CA ARG A 3 5.39 6.09 -10.54
C ARG A 3 4.71 5.86 -9.20
N ALA A 4 5.49 5.49 -8.19
CA ALA A 4 4.99 5.26 -6.84
C ALA A 4 5.65 6.21 -5.84
N LEU A 5 4.98 6.46 -4.73
CA LEU A 5 5.48 7.17 -3.57
C LEU A 5 5.70 6.16 -2.45
N HIS A 6 6.94 6.01 -2.02
CA HIS A 6 7.32 5.23 -0.85
C HIS A 6 6.94 5.97 0.42
N TYR A 7 6.35 5.25 1.37
CA TYR A 7 5.94 5.79 2.66
C TYR A 7 6.07 4.72 3.76
N PRO A 8 6.16 5.12 5.04
CA PRO A 8 6.22 6.50 5.55
C PRO A 8 7.65 7.06 5.68
N SER A 9 8.68 6.23 5.52
CA SER A 9 10.08 6.59 5.78
C SER A 9 10.69 7.49 4.70
N ILE A 10 11.76 8.21 5.08
CA ILE A 10 12.61 8.96 4.13
C ILE A 10 13.61 7.98 3.49
N GLU A 11 14.32 7.23 4.33
CA GLU A 11 15.24 6.19 3.90
C GLU A 11 14.47 4.92 3.50
N PHE A 12 15.03 4.20 2.52
CA PHE A 12 14.60 2.84 2.21
C PHE A 12 15.28 1.90 3.20
N GLN A 13 14.50 1.24 4.05
CA GLN A 13 15.04 0.31 5.06
C GLN A 13 15.47 -1.01 4.42
N ASP A 14 14.85 -1.35 3.28
CA ASP A 14 15.13 -2.56 2.53
C ASP A 14 15.42 -2.24 1.05
N THR A 15 16.71 -2.18 0.73
CA THR A 15 17.19 -1.91 -0.64
C THR A 15 16.72 -2.96 -1.64
N ASP A 16 16.51 -4.20 -1.19
CA ASP A 16 15.99 -5.28 -2.03
C ASP A 16 14.48 -5.10 -2.31
N ALA A 17 13.69 -4.59 -1.35
CA ALA A 17 12.31 -4.14 -1.62
C ALA A 17 12.26 -2.93 -2.55
N LEU A 18 13.20 -1.97 -2.43
CA LEU A 18 13.33 -0.87 -3.40
C LEU A 18 13.60 -1.39 -4.82
N LYS A 19 14.55 -2.33 -4.98
CA LYS A 19 14.86 -2.96 -6.28
C LYS A 19 13.63 -3.63 -6.88
N ARG A 20 12.88 -4.42 -6.10
CA ARG A 20 11.61 -5.02 -6.56
C ARG A 20 10.58 -3.96 -6.96
N SER A 21 10.47 -2.88 -6.17
CA SER A 21 9.58 -1.76 -6.47
C SER A 21 9.96 -1.10 -7.80
N LEU A 22 11.26 -0.96 -8.09
CA LEU A 22 11.75 -0.40 -9.36
C LEU A 22 11.51 -1.30 -10.56
N LEU A 23 11.39 -2.62 -10.39
CA LEU A 23 10.91 -3.50 -11.45
C LEU A 23 9.45 -3.18 -11.79
N VAL A 24 8.62 -2.86 -10.80
CA VAL A 24 7.21 -2.54 -11.06
C VAL A 24 7.03 -1.12 -11.55
N TRP A 25 7.65 -0.13 -10.91
CA TRP A 25 7.35 1.30 -11.09
C TRP A 25 8.45 2.05 -11.86
N ASP A 26 8.05 3.03 -12.68
CA ASP A 26 8.96 3.83 -13.51
C ASP A 26 9.78 4.84 -12.71
N GLY A 27 9.41 5.05 -11.46
CA GLY A 27 10.27 5.68 -10.47
C GLY A 27 9.59 5.66 -9.12
N ILE A 28 10.42 5.63 -8.07
CA ILE A 28 9.98 5.68 -6.69
C ILE A 28 10.26 7.09 -6.16
N HIS A 29 9.24 7.73 -5.64
CA HIS A 29 9.35 9.00 -4.98
C HIS A 29 9.43 8.78 -3.47
N ARG A 30 10.05 9.71 -2.76
CA ARG A 30 9.97 9.79 -1.30
C ARG A 30 9.83 11.24 -0.87
N ILE A 31 9.18 11.47 0.27
CA ILE A 31 9.00 12.82 0.81
C ILE A 31 10.22 13.18 1.65
N VAL A 32 11.00 14.16 1.20
CA VAL A 32 12.21 14.64 1.87
C VAL A 32 11.98 16.06 2.40
N PRO A 33 12.16 16.31 3.71
CA PRO A 33 12.18 17.66 4.28
C PRO A 33 13.24 18.55 3.60
N THR A 34 13.00 19.85 3.51
CA THR A 34 13.84 20.78 2.73
C THR A 34 15.30 20.78 3.16
N GLU A 35 15.56 20.75 4.47
CA GLU A 35 16.91 20.82 5.05
C GLU A 35 17.48 19.44 5.40
N TYR A 36 16.77 18.36 5.09
CA TYR A 36 17.20 17.02 5.42
C TYR A 36 17.98 16.40 4.27
N VAL A 37 19.17 15.88 4.57
CA VAL A 37 20.00 15.13 3.61
C VAL A 37 19.85 13.63 3.89
N PRO A 38 19.21 12.86 2.99
CA PRO A 38 19.03 11.43 3.16
C PRO A 38 20.35 10.69 3.35
N GLN A 39 20.38 9.76 4.31
CA GLN A 39 21.55 8.94 4.61
C GLN A 39 21.53 7.63 3.81
N ASP A 40 21.48 7.78 2.49
CA ASP A 40 21.33 6.67 1.56
C ASP A 40 22.59 5.81 1.44
N ASP A 41 22.40 4.50 1.25
CA ASP A 41 23.47 3.60 0.85
C ASP A 41 23.95 3.87 -0.60
N ALA A 42 24.98 3.15 -1.04
CA ALA A 42 25.55 3.37 -2.37
C ALA A 42 24.57 3.06 -3.52
N GLU A 43 23.73 2.04 -3.38
CA GLU A 43 22.78 1.64 -4.43
C GLU A 43 21.60 2.59 -4.52
N VAL A 44 21.07 3.05 -3.38
CA VAL A 44 20.01 4.06 -3.33
C VAL A 44 20.52 5.38 -3.93
N ARG A 45 21.74 5.82 -3.60
CA ARG A 45 22.35 7.02 -4.20
C ARG A 45 22.49 6.91 -5.71
N GLU A 46 22.87 5.74 -6.22
CA GLU A 46 22.96 5.50 -7.66
C GLU A 46 21.57 5.56 -8.32
N ALA A 47 20.54 4.99 -7.68
CA ALA A 47 19.16 5.10 -8.16
C ALA A 47 18.64 6.56 -8.15
N VAL A 48 19.03 7.37 -7.17
CA VAL A 48 18.73 8.82 -7.12
C VAL A 48 19.42 9.54 -8.27
N GLN A 49 20.72 9.29 -8.50
CA GLN A 49 21.48 9.91 -9.59
C GLN A 49 20.91 9.57 -10.97
N ALA A 50 20.39 8.36 -11.14
CA ALA A 50 19.71 7.92 -12.35
C ALA A 50 18.27 8.44 -12.50
N GLY A 51 17.74 9.19 -11.52
CA GLY A 51 16.35 9.69 -11.51
C GLY A 51 15.29 8.60 -11.31
N ALA A 52 15.71 7.39 -10.93
CA ALA A 52 14.85 6.26 -10.62
C ALA A 52 14.23 6.38 -9.22
N VAL A 53 14.99 6.96 -8.28
CA VAL A 53 14.48 7.48 -7.01
C VAL A 53 14.43 9.00 -7.10
N VAL A 54 13.34 9.62 -6.65
CA VAL A 54 13.15 11.07 -6.71
C VAL A 54 12.73 11.63 -5.36
N ASP A 55 13.49 12.60 -4.90
CA ASP A 55 13.24 13.33 -3.66
C ASP A 55 12.21 14.42 -3.91
N LEU A 56 11.09 14.33 -3.20
CA LEU A 56 10.01 15.29 -3.30
C LEU A 56 10.01 16.22 -2.09
N THR A 57 10.08 17.51 -2.39
CA THR A 57 9.67 18.56 -1.45
C THR A 57 8.15 18.72 -1.48
N LEU A 58 7.56 19.02 -0.33
CA LEU A 58 6.11 19.19 -0.18
C LEU A 58 5.66 20.56 -0.65
N GLU A 59 4.55 20.60 -1.39
CA GLU A 59 3.82 21.84 -1.64
C GLU A 59 2.94 22.21 -0.43
N PRO A 60 2.72 23.51 -0.13
CA PRO A 60 1.87 23.93 0.99
C PRO A 60 0.46 23.33 0.95
N ILE A 61 -0.12 23.21 -0.24
CA ILE A 61 -1.46 22.64 -0.44
C ILE A 61 -1.54 21.13 -0.14
N GLU A 62 -0.44 20.39 -0.31
CA GLU A 62 -0.40 18.95 0.03
C GLU A 62 -0.41 18.77 1.55
N LYS A 63 0.37 19.59 2.27
CA LYS A 63 0.33 19.62 3.74
C LYS A 63 -1.06 20.03 4.23
N HIS A 64 -1.64 21.04 3.59
CA HIS A 64 -2.98 21.54 3.94
C HIS A 64 -4.06 20.48 3.84
N ASN A 65 -4.13 19.78 2.71
CA ASN A 65 -5.11 18.73 2.48
C ASN A 65 -4.92 17.56 3.45
N ALA A 66 -3.67 17.14 3.68
CA ALA A 66 -3.33 16.08 4.62
C ALA A 66 -3.78 16.42 6.04
N ALA A 67 -3.45 17.63 6.49
CA ALA A 67 -3.77 18.11 7.83
C ALA A 67 -5.28 18.27 8.05
N THR A 68 -6.03 18.73 7.04
CA THR A 68 -7.49 18.81 7.11
C THR A 68 -8.10 17.42 7.28
N ARG A 69 -7.71 16.44 6.44
CA ARG A 69 -8.19 15.05 6.56
C ARG A 69 -7.81 14.41 7.91
N PHE A 70 -6.58 14.65 8.36
CA PHE A 70 -6.12 14.16 9.66
C PHE A 70 -6.91 14.78 10.82
N LEU A 71 -7.18 16.09 10.79
CA LEU A 71 -7.99 16.75 11.82
C LEU A 71 -9.44 16.26 11.81
N ASP A 72 -10.05 16.11 10.64
CA ASP A 72 -11.42 15.59 10.53
C ASP A 72 -11.50 14.21 11.21
N PHE A 73 -10.53 13.34 10.90
CA PHE A 73 -10.43 12.03 11.53
C PHE A 73 -10.13 12.10 13.04
N TYR A 74 -9.18 12.95 13.47
CA TYR A 74 -8.81 13.13 14.87
C TYR A 74 -9.98 13.67 15.72
N TYR A 75 -10.75 14.62 15.17
CA TYR A 75 -11.96 15.13 15.83
C TYR A 75 -13.09 14.09 15.83
N LEU A 76 -13.23 13.26 14.80
CA LEU A 76 -14.17 12.14 14.84
C LEU A 76 -13.79 11.16 15.95
N ARG A 77 -12.51 10.78 16.06
CA ARG A 77 -11.97 9.91 17.13
C ARG A 77 -12.25 10.45 18.53
N THR A 78 -11.99 11.73 18.77
CA THR A 78 -12.05 12.33 20.12
C THR A 78 -13.46 12.64 20.61
N ARG A 79 -14.51 12.42 19.79
CA ARG A 79 -15.90 12.57 20.21
C ARG A 79 -16.30 11.47 21.19
N THR A 80 -16.98 11.86 22.27
CA THR A 80 -17.45 10.96 23.34
C THR A 80 -18.40 9.84 22.87
N ALA A 81 -18.99 9.97 21.68
CA ALA A 81 -19.87 8.99 21.05
C ALA A 81 -19.40 8.61 19.63
N SER A 82 -18.07 8.58 19.41
CA SER A 82 -17.53 8.16 18.11
C SER A 82 -17.99 6.73 17.77
N PRO A 83 -18.52 6.47 16.57
CA PRO A 83 -18.86 5.13 16.12
C PRO A 83 -17.63 4.37 15.58
N LEU A 84 -16.46 5.00 15.52
CA LEU A 84 -15.24 4.39 14.96
C LEU A 84 -14.57 3.51 16.01
N VAL A 85 -14.28 2.27 15.61
CA VAL A 85 -13.47 1.34 16.40
C VAL A 85 -12.02 1.78 16.30
N TRP A 86 -11.42 2.15 17.44
CA TRP A 86 -10.01 2.49 17.48
C TRP A 86 -9.18 1.20 17.53
N PRO A 87 -8.27 0.98 16.56
CA PRO A 87 -7.44 -0.22 16.57
C PRO A 87 -6.61 -0.31 17.86
N ALA A 88 -6.56 -1.48 18.49
CA ALA A 88 -5.73 -1.72 19.67
C ALA A 88 -4.24 -1.49 19.36
N GLY A 89 -3.80 -1.82 18.14
CA GLY A 89 -2.45 -1.56 17.64
C GLY A 89 -2.13 -0.07 17.48
N CYS A 90 -3.13 0.80 17.54
CA CYS A 90 -2.96 2.25 17.63
C CYS A 90 -3.03 2.78 19.08
N SER A 91 -3.05 1.91 20.08
CA SER A 91 -3.12 2.25 21.51
C SER A 91 -1.82 1.94 22.26
N SER A 92 -0.77 1.54 21.55
CA SER A 92 0.56 1.30 22.12
C SER A 92 1.21 2.61 22.60
N GLU A 93 2.01 2.53 23.68
CA GLU A 93 2.93 3.61 24.08
C GLU A 93 4.19 3.64 23.20
N SER A 94 4.10 3.23 21.93
CA SER A 94 5.24 3.28 21.01
C SER A 94 5.36 4.67 20.39
N PHE A 95 6.61 5.12 20.25
CA PHE A 95 6.94 6.44 19.73
C PHE A 95 7.76 6.31 18.45
N THR A 96 7.50 7.22 17.52
CA THR A 96 8.26 7.33 16.28
C THR A 96 8.63 8.78 16.02
N ARG A 97 9.55 8.98 15.09
CA ARG A 97 10.09 10.30 14.76
C ARG A 97 9.42 10.86 13.53
N ILE A 98 8.90 12.09 13.62
CA ILE A 98 8.38 12.84 12.49
C ILE A 98 9.13 14.17 12.34
N ASN A 99 9.47 14.53 11.11
CA ASN A 99 10.12 15.80 10.84
C ASN A 99 9.07 16.94 10.82
N PRO A 100 9.26 18.04 11.58
CA PRO A 100 8.34 19.18 11.60
C PRO A 100 8.01 19.76 10.22
N ASP A 101 8.94 19.74 9.27
CA ASP A 101 8.70 20.27 7.93
C ASP A 101 7.68 19.45 7.15
N LYS A 102 7.41 18.20 7.56
CA LYS A 102 6.32 17.39 6.97
C LYS A 102 4.95 17.77 7.50
N ILE A 103 4.89 18.53 8.59
CA ILE A 103 3.66 18.89 9.31
C ILE A 103 3.15 20.25 8.81
N GLU A 104 1.85 20.39 8.60
CA GLU A 104 1.28 21.73 8.34
C GLU A 104 1.39 22.61 9.58
N ALA A 105 1.74 23.88 9.42
CA ALA A 105 1.93 24.83 10.53
C ALA A 105 0.79 24.83 11.56
N LYS A 106 -0.47 24.66 11.13
CA LYS A 106 -1.64 24.62 12.03
C LYS A 106 -1.67 23.38 12.95
N LEU A 107 -0.99 22.31 12.57
CA LEU A 107 -0.88 21.07 13.35
C LEU A 107 0.35 21.03 14.24
N LEU A 108 1.35 21.89 14.04
CA LEU A 108 2.55 21.91 14.86
C LEU A 108 2.26 22.00 16.36
N PRO A 109 1.37 22.88 16.87
CA PRO A 109 1.08 22.94 18.30
C PRO A 109 0.49 21.63 18.86
N LEU A 110 -0.31 20.91 18.05
CA LEU A 110 -0.84 19.60 18.44
C LEU A 110 0.29 18.58 18.54
N PHE A 111 1.15 18.48 17.54
CA PHE A 111 2.27 17.53 17.53
C PHE A 111 3.31 17.85 18.61
N GLU A 112 3.61 19.13 18.84
CA GLU A 112 4.48 19.58 19.93
C GLU A 112 3.90 19.23 21.30
N GLY A 113 2.57 19.37 21.49
CA GLY A 113 1.89 18.95 22.72
C GLY A 113 1.89 17.44 22.96
N LEU A 114 1.99 16.64 21.89
CA LEU A 114 2.11 15.18 21.94
C LEU A 114 3.57 14.71 22.08
N THR A 115 4.54 15.61 21.87
CA THR A 115 5.95 15.28 21.80
C THR A 115 6.49 14.97 23.20
N GLN A 116 7.05 13.78 23.39
CA GLN A 116 7.75 13.44 24.63
C GLN A 116 9.17 14.01 24.66
N ARG A 117 9.81 14.11 23.49
CA ARG A 117 11.20 14.54 23.36
C ARG A 117 11.49 15.11 21.97
N LEU A 118 12.36 16.10 21.93
CA LEU A 118 13.01 16.57 20.70
C LEU A 118 14.28 15.76 20.46
N SER A 119 14.38 15.15 19.28
CA SER A 119 15.61 14.49 18.84
C SER A 119 16.70 15.52 18.53
N ALA A 120 17.97 15.14 18.63
CA ALA A 120 19.11 16.04 18.40
C ALA A 120 19.16 16.60 16.96
N ASP A 121 18.51 15.91 16.02
CA ASP A 121 18.35 16.26 14.61
C ASP A 121 17.07 17.09 14.33
N GLY A 122 16.34 17.52 15.38
CA GLY A 122 15.16 18.37 15.26
C GLY A 122 13.86 17.63 14.95
N PHE A 123 13.86 16.29 14.92
CA PHE A 123 12.64 15.50 14.77
C PHE A 123 11.82 15.48 16.07
N LEU A 124 10.50 15.46 15.93
CA LEU A 124 9.55 15.29 17.03
C LEU A 124 9.34 13.80 17.29
N GLU A 125 9.50 13.36 18.53
CA GLU A 125 9.15 12.02 18.98
C GLU A 125 7.69 12.02 19.49
N VAL A 126 6.80 11.41 18.71
CA VAL A 126 5.34 11.42 18.94
C VAL A 126 4.75 10.00 18.87
N PRO A 127 3.54 9.76 19.38
CA PRO A 127 2.89 8.45 19.30
C PRO A 127 2.85 7.92 17.86
N GLU A 128 3.21 6.65 17.70
CA GLU A 128 3.39 6.00 16.40
C GLU A 128 2.10 5.96 15.57
N ASP A 129 0.95 5.76 16.23
CA ASP A 129 -0.38 5.77 15.61
C ASP A 129 -0.71 7.10 14.94
N LEU A 130 -0.46 8.21 15.64
CA LEU A 130 -0.74 9.56 15.16
C LEU A 130 0.23 9.97 14.06
N ALA A 131 1.52 9.68 14.22
CA ALA A 131 2.51 9.90 13.16
C ALA A 131 2.21 9.06 11.91
N GLY A 132 1.91 7.77 12.08
CA GLY A 132 1.57 6.85 10.99
C GLY A 132 0.32 7.30 10.24
N GLY A 133 -0.75 7.63 10.97
CA GLY A 133 -1.99 8.14 10.39
C GLY A 133 -1.80 9.46 9.63
N TYR A 134 -1.09 10.43 10.23
CA TYR A 134 -0.77 11.69 9.55
C TYR A 134 0.10 11.48 8.30
N MET A 135 1.15 10.67 8.40
CA MET A 135 2.03 10.37 7.27
C MET A 135 1.29 9.64 6.15
N PHE A 136 0.32 8.79 6.46
CA PHE A 136 -0.55 8.19 5.46
C PHE A 136 -1.41 9.23 4.73
N TYR A 137 -2.07 10.15 5.45
CA TYR A 137 -2.83 11.23 4.82
C TYR A 137 -1.94 12.17 3.99
N LEU A 138 -0.72 12.44 4.45
CA LEU A 138 0.28 13.22 3.73
C LEU A 138 0.69 12.51 2.44
N ALA A 139 1.08 11.25 2.52
CA ALA A 139 1.46 10.45 1.35
C ALA A 139 0.30 10.37 0.35
N THR A 140 -0.92 10.14 0.84
CA THR A 140 -2.13 10.12 0.01
C THR A 140 -2.35 11.46 -0.70
N SER A 141 -2.25 12.59 0.02
CA SER A 141 -2.43 13.91 -0.59
C SER A 141 -1.38 14.21 -1.66
N VAL A 142 -0.12 13.82 -1.44
CA VAL A 142 0.96 13.99 -2.44
C VAL A 142 0.69 13.09 -3.64
N ALA A 143 0.34 11.83 -3.39
CA ALA A 143 0.13 10.84 -4.44
C ALA A 143 -1.09 11.15 -5.33
N GLU A 144 -2.21 11.57 -4.74
CA GLU A 144 -3.39 12.02 -5.49
C GLU A 144 -3.07 13.22 -6.39
N ARG A 145 -2.41 14.25 -5.83
CA ARG A 145 -2.09 15.49 -6.56
C ARG A 145 -1.07 15.25 -7.68
N ARG A 146 -0.10 14.36 -7.46
CA ARG A 146 0.99 14.07 -8.40
C ARG A 146 0.75 12.82 -9.25
N SER A 147 -0.45 12.22 -9.17
CA SER A 147 -0.82 10.98 -9.90
C SER A 147 0.14 9.80 -9.65
N LEU A 148 0.61 9.64 -8.41
CA LEU A 148 1.46 8.54 -7.96
C LEU A 148 0.60 7.40 -7.37
N GLN A 149 1.13 6.19 -7.38
CA GLN A 149 0.61 5.11 -6.51
C GLN A 149 1.28 5.17 -5.13
N LEU A 150 0.72 4.56 -4.09
CA LEU A 150 1.40 4.41 -2.81
C LEU A 150 2.09 3.04 -2.73
N THR A 151 3.32 2.99 -2.21
CA THR A 151 4.02 1.74 -1.97
C THR A 151 4.72 1.75 -0.63
N THR A 152 4.83 0.59 0.00
CA THR A 152 5.53 0.40 1.27
C THR A 152 6.13 -0.99 1.32
N ASP A 153 7.18 -1.16 2.12
CA ASP A 153 7.84 -2.43 2.45
C ASP A 153 7.46 -2.93 3.86
N SER A 154 6.67 -2.15 4.61
CA SER A 154 6.20 -2.50 5.96
C SER A 154 4.75 -2.98 5.94
N SER A 155 4.52 -4.21 6.43
CA SER A 155 3.17 -4.75 6.61
C SER A 155 2.34 -3.95 7.60
N ASP A 156 2.98 -3.38 8.61
CA ASP A 156 2.30 -2.61 9.66
C ASP A 156 1.85 -1.27 9.09
N CYS A 157 2.71 -0.60 8.31
CA CYS A 157 2.34 0.61 7.57
C CYS A 157 1.28 0.35 6.51
N TRP A 158 1.25 -0.85 5.93
CA TRP A 158 0.19 -1.28 5.03
C TRP A 158 -1.14 -1.48 5.78
N ALA A 159 -1.15 -2.13 6.93
CA ALA A 159 -2.36 -2.34 7.75
C ALA A 159 -2.93 -1.00 8.25
N VAL A 160 -2.08 -0.19 8.88
CA VAL A 160 -2.38 1.18 9.31
C VAL A 160 -2.94 1.98 8.12
N GLY A 161 -2.17 2.06 7.04
CA GLY A 161 -2.58 2.83 5.85
C GLY A 161 -3.93 2.37 5.30
N THR A 162 -4.19 1.06 5.30
CA THR A 162 -5.46 0.51 4.82
C THR A 162 -6.64 0.88 5.72
N TYR A 163 -6.44 0.92 7.04
CA TYR A 163 -7.46 1.39 7.97
C TYR A 163 -7.82 2.87 7.73
N PHE A 164 -6.80 3.74 7.65
CA PHE A 164 -6.98 5.17 7.39
C PHE A 164 -7.51 5.46 5.97
N ALA A 165 -7.14 4.66 4.98
CA ALA A 165 -7.63 4.75 3.60
C ALA A 165 -9.14 4.56 3.50
N ASN A 166 -9.72 3.80 4.43
CA ASN A 166 -11.15 3.55 4.53
C ASN A 166 -11.80 4.35 5.68
N GLU A 167 -11.13 5.40 6.17
CA GLU A 167 -11.66 6.32 7.20
C GLU A 167 -12.12 5.61 8.48
N GLY A 168 -11.49 4.49 8.82
CA GLY A 168 -11.87 3.69 9.98
C GLY A 168 -13.22 2.97 9.84
N CYS A 169 -13.70 2.76 8.61
CA CYS A 169 -14.96 2.06 8.32
C CYS A 169 -14.87 0.53 8.53
N PHE A 170 -14.48 0.13 9.74
CA PHE A 170 -14.35 -1.25 10.20
C PHE A 170 -15.10 -1.44 11.52
N THR A 171 -15.55 -2.66 11.76
CA THR A 171 -16.13 -3.10 13.03
C THR A 171 -15.08 -3.78 13.91
N GLU A 172 -15.35 -3.95 15.21
CA GLU A 172 -14.51 -4.77 16.11
C GLU A 172 -14.42 -6.21 15.62
N ALA A 173 -15.54 -6.70 15.04
CA ALA A 173 -15.53 -7.93 14.28
C ALA A 173 -14.85 -7.69 12.93
N VAL A 174 -13.56 -8.00 12.85
CA VAL A 174 -12.79 -8.06 11.58
C VAL A 174 -13.40 -9.11 10.65
N TYR A 175 -13.98 -10.16 11.25
CA TYR A 175 -14.65 -11.28 10.61
C TYR A 175 -16.18 -11.09 10.63
N ASP A 176 -16.77 -10.98 9.44
CA ASP A 176 -18.22 -11.04 9.19
C ASP A 176 -18.46 -11.64 7.80
N ASP A 177 -19.01 -12.86 7.74
CA ASP A 177 -19.29 -13.60 6.50
C ASP A 177 -20.55 -13.07 5.77
N ASP A 178 -21.39 -12.31 6.48
CA ASP A 178 -22.62 -11.74 5.95
C ASP A 178 -22.43 -10.27 5.51
N ALA A 179 -21.19 -9.77 5.53
CA ALA A 179 -20.89 -8.40 5.13
C ALA A 179 -21.18 -8.17 3.63
N ASN A 180 -21.69 -6.98 3.30
CA ASN A 180 -21.96 -6.60 1.90
C ASN A 180 -20.68 -6.21 1.13
N ALA A 181 -19.63 -5.86 1.85
CA ALA A 181 -18.35 -5.43 1.30
C ALA A 181 -17.21 -5.83 2.21
N TYR A 182 -16.07 -6.13 1.59
CA TYR A 182 -14.86 -6.57 2.24
C TYR A 182 -13.70 -5.72 1.76
N LEU A 183 -12.73 -5.52 2.62
CA LEU A 183 -11.38 -5.22 2.19
C LEU A 183 -10.74 -6.54 1.74
N ALA A 184 -10.35 -6.64 0.48
CA ALA A 184 -9.63 -7.79 -0.05
C ALA A 184 -8.18 -7.43 -0.36
N ASN A 185 -7.28 -8.40 -0.17
CA ASN A 185 -5.92 -8.31 -0.70
C ASN A 185 -5.85 -9.06 -2.03
N MET A 186 -5.34 -8.39 -3.06
CA MET A 186 -4.90 -9.06 -4.29
C MET A 186 -3.39 -9.28 -4.21
N ALA A 187 -2.97 -10.54 -4.18
CA ALA A 187 -1.58 -10.95 -4.19
C ALA A 187 -1.20 -11.46 -5.58
N ILE A 188 -0.13 -10.91 -6.15
CA ILE A 188 0.46 -11.40 -7.40
C ILE A 188 1.70 -12.21 -7.04
N ASN A 189 1.68 -13.48 -7.43
CA ASN A 189 2.73 -14.46 -7.20
C ASN A 189 3.49 -14.75 -8.50
N ASP A 190 4.71 -15.27 -8.36
CA ASP A 190 5.54 -15.73 -9.49
C ASP A 190 5.71 -14.62 -10.55
N LEU A 191 5.96 -13.39 -10.08
CA LEU A 191 6.23 -12.23 -10.94
C LEU A 191 7.63 -11.68 -10.75
N LEU A 192 7.96 -11.22 -9.54
CA LEU A 192 9.27 -10.64 -9.25
C LEU A 192 10.23 -11.71 -8.68
N PRO A 193 11.55 -11.51 -8.79
CA PRO A 193 12.53 -12.40 -8.20
C PRO A 193 12.43 -12.44 -6.68
N ARG A 194 12.76 -13.59 -6.09
CA ARG A 194 12.74 -13.78 -4.63
C ARG A 194 13.81 -12.98 -3.90
N SER A 195 14.91 -12.70 -4.56
CA SER A 195 15.96 -11.82 -4.03
C SER A 195 16.68 -11.15 -5.20
N LEU A 196 17.03 -9.89 -4.99
CA LEU A 196 17.83 -9.04 -5.86
C LEU A 196 19.07 -8.52 -5.11
N GLU A 197 19.42 -9.10 -3.95
CA GLU A 197 20.58 -8.70 -3.14
C GLU A 197 21.88 -8.69 -3.96
N HIS A 198 22.08 -9.69 -4.82
CA HIS A 198 23.26 -9.79 -5.69
C HIS A 198 23.13 -9.04 -7.03
N VAL A 199 21.94 -8.53 -7.35
CA VAL A 199 21.71 -7.78 -8.59
C VAL A 199 22.06 -6.33 -8.34
N LYS A 200 23.14 -5.86 -8.95
CA LYS A 200 23.53 -4.45 -8.89
C LYS A 200 22.44 -3.55 -9.47
N ILE A 201 22.26 -2.39 -8.87
CA ILE A 201 21.24 -1.43 -9.28
C ILE A 201 21.42 -0.95 -10.72
N ASP A 202 22.65 -0.78 -11.22
CA ASP A 202 22.93 -0.38 -12.62
C ASP A 202 22.30 -1.34 -13.65
N LYS A 203 22.39 -2.64 -13.39
CA LYS A 203 21.77 -3.67 -14.24
C LYS A 203 20.25 -3.57 -14.22
N LEU A 204 19.68 -3.31 -13.05
CA LEU A 204 18.24 -3.14 -12.89
C LEU A 204 17.75 -1.89 -13.63
N LEU A 205 18.51 -0.79 -13.59
CA LEU A 205 18.19 0.44 -14.31
C LEU A 205 18.21 0.24 -15.83
N ARG A 206 19.23 -0.44 -16.37
CA ARG A 206 19.29 -0.77 -17.81
C ARG A 206 18.11 -1.65 -18.24
N PHE A 207 17.81 -2.69 -17.46
CA PHE A 207 16.65 -3.54 -17.69
C PHE A 207 15.35 -2.72 -17.78
N ARG A 208 15.18 -1.75 -16.86
CA ARG A 208 13.98 -0.91 -16.83
C ARG A 208 13.81 -0.07 -18.11
N GLU A 209 14.91 0.44 -18.64
CA GLU A 209 14.93 1.20 -19.89
C GLU A 209 14.60 0.29 -21.08
N GLU A 210 15.27 -0.86 -21.18
CA GLU A 210 15.10 -1.86 -22.25
C GLU A 210 13.68 -2.45 -22.32
N HIS A 211 13.00 -2.57 -21.18
CA HIS A 211 11.69 -3.23 -21.07
C HIS A 211 10.54 -2.26 -20.71
N THR A 212 10.68 -0.99 -21.08
CA THR A 212 9.68 0.07 -20.78
C THR A 212 8.27 -0.28 -21.27
N GLU A 213 8.14 -0.80 -22.49
CA GLU A 213 6.83 -1.07 -23.11
C GLU A 213 6.06 -2.18 -22.37
N VAL A 214 6.70 -3.33 -22.16
CA VAL A 214 6.07 -4.48 -21.46
C VAL A 214 5.75 -4.14 -20.00
N ARG A 215 6.62 -3.37 -19.32
CA ARG A 215 6.36 -2.86 -17.97
C ARG A 215 5.14 -1.93 -17.93
N THR A 216 5.05 -1.01 -18.88
CA THR A 216 3.91 -0.08 -19.00
C THR A 216 2.61 -0.85 -19.27
N GLN A 217 2.65 -1.86 -20.13
CA GLN A 217 1.49 -2.71 -20.41
C GLN A 217 1.03 -3.47 -19.15
N PHE A 218 1.96 -4.06 -18.39
CA PHE A 218 1.66 -4.73 -17.13
C PHE A 218 1.01 -3.77 -16.12
N GLN A 219 1.60 -2.60 -15.90
CA GLN A 219 1.05 -1.57 -14.99
C GLN A 219 -0.36 -1.14 -15.39
N ASN A 220 -0.62 -0.97 -16.70
CA ASN A 220 -1.92 -0.58 -17.22
C ASN A 220 -2.97 -1.66 -16.97
N GLU A 221 -2.67 -2.93 -17.26
CA GLU A 221 -3.60 -4.04 -16.99
C GLU A 221 -3.86 -4.20 -15.49
N LEU A 222 -2.84 -4.05 -14.64
CA LEU A 222 -3.00 -4.06 -13.18
C LEU A 222 -3.95 -2.94 -12.71
N LYS A 223 -3.76 -1.72 -13.23
CA LYS A 223 -4.62 -0.58 -12.91
C LYS A 223 -6.07 -0.80 -13.34
N LEU A 224 -6.27 -1.33 -14.55
CA LEU A 224 -7.59 -1.63 -15.10
C LEU A 224 -8.29 -2.72 -14.29
N LEU A 225 -7.61 -3.84 -14.01
CA LEU A 225 -8.15 -4.94 -13.22
C LEU A 225 -8.57 -4.46 -11.82
N LYS A 226 -7.73 -3.67 -11.14
CA LYS A 226 -8.07 -3.07 -9.84
C LYS A 226 -9.34 -2.22 -9.93
N ALA A 227 -9.40 -1.31 -10.91
CA ALA A 227 -10.53 -0.40 -11.06
C ALA A 227 -11.85 -1.15 -11.27
N GLU A 228 -11.84 -2.19 -12.10
CA GLU A 228 -13.01 -3.03 -12.34
C GLU A 228 -13.44 -3.81 -11.09
N ILE A 229 -12.50 -4.44 -10.38
CA ILE A 229 -12.79 -5.16 -9.13
C ILE A 229 -13.41 -4.21 -8.09
N SER A 230 -12.85 -3.00 -7.93
CA SER A 230 -13.41 -1.99 -7.01
C SER A 230 -14.79 -1.52 -7.43
N ALA A 231 -15.04 -1.36 -8.73
CA ALA A 231 -16.32 -0.92 -9.27
C ALA A 231 -17.42 -1.99 -9.21
N CYS A 232 -17.05 -3.26 -9.06
CA CYS A 232 -18.01 -4.36 -9.08
C CYS A 232 -19.04 -4.25 -7.94
N ASN A 233 -20.31 -4.39 -8.32
CA ASN A 233 -21.47 -4.31 -7.42
C ASN A 233 -22.54 -5.38 -7.69
N ASN A 234 -22.34 -6.25 -8.69
CA ASN A 234 -23.31 -7.28 -9.05
C ASN A 234 -22.64 -8.51 -9.67
N LYS A 235 -23.38 -9.62 -9.73
CA LYS A 235 -22.88 -10.93 -10.20
C LYS A 235 -22.49 -10.93 -11.69
N SER A 236 -23.23 -10.23 -12.55
CA SER A 236 -22.94 -10.20 -13.99
C SER A 236 -21.65 -9.45 -14.28
N HIS A 237 -21.40 -8.33 -13.60
CA HIS A 237 -20.13 -7.60 -13.68
C HIS A 237 -18.98 -8.46 -13.14
N ALA A 238 -19.19 -9.17 -12.04
CA ALA A 238 -18.18 -10.08 -11.49
C ALA A 238 -17.76 -11.17 -12.50
N GLN A 239 -18.72 -11.79 -13.18
CA GLN A 239 -18.45 -12.79 -14.23
C GLN A 239 -17.68 -12.19 -15.43
N TYR A 240 -18.02 -10.96 -15.83
CA TYR A 240 -17.33 -10.23 -16.89
C TYR A 240 -15.85 -9.95 -16.55
N ILE A 241 -15.56 -9.53 -15.32
CA ILE A 241 -14.18 -9.28 -14.84
C ILE A 241 -13.33 -10.54 -14.97
N VAL A 242 -13.86 -11.68 -14.52
CA VAL A 242 -13.17 -12.97 -14.60
C VAL A 242 -12.99 -13.44 -16.04
N GLY A 243 -14.00 -13.21 -16.89
CA GLY A 243 -13.97 -13.61 -18.29
C GLY A 243 -12.91 -12.90 -19.12
N ASP A 244 -12.78 -11.58 -18.94
CA ASP A 244 -12.04 -10.70 -19.85
C ASP A 244 -10.82 -10.03 -19.21
N PHE A 245 -10.99 -9.39 -18.04
CA PHE A 245 -9.91 -8.63 -17.40
C PHE A 245 -8.84 -9.54 -16.81
N VAL A 246 -9.25 -10.64 -16.17
CA VAL A 246 -8.31 -11.62 -15.60
C VAL A 246 -7.45 -12.25 -16.70
N LYS A 247 -8.02 -12.61 -17.85
CA LYS A 247 -7.26 -13.21 -18.96
C LYS A 247 -6.27 -12.23 -19.58
N ARG A 248 -6.68 -10.96 -19.77
CA ARG A 248 -5.78 -9.90 -20.25
C ARG A 248 -4.63 -9.68 -19.28
N PHE A 249 -4.94 -9.60 -17.98
CA PHE A 249 -3.95 -9.46 -16.93
C PHE A 249 -2.99 -10.65 -16.89
N GLU A 250 -3.48 -11.88 -16.99
CA GLU A 250 -2.66 -13.09 -17.01
C GLU A 250 -1.67 -13.10 -18.18
N ARG A 251 -2.11 -12.72 -19.39
CA ARG A 251 -1.22 -12.57 -20.55
C ARG A 251 -0.15 -11.52 -20.31
N SER A 252 -0.56 -10.32 -19.89
CA SER A 252 0.37 -9.21 -19.62
C SER A 252 1.38 -9.55 -18.51
N LYS A 253 0.93 -10.28 -17.49
CA LYS A 253 1.80 -10.79 -16.42
C LYS A 253 2.81 -11.80 -16.96
N ALA A 254 2.38 -12.74 -17.80
CA ALA A 254 3.26 -13.74 -18.40
C ALA A 254 4.33 -13.07 -19.29
N ASP A 255 3.92 -12.16 -20.17
CA ASP A 255 4.82 -11.38 -21.04
C ASP A 255 5.86 -10.62 -20.19
N TYR A 256 5.42 -10.00 -19.09
CA TYR A 256 6.34 -9.28 -18.21
C TYR A 256 7.28 -10.21 -17.44
N ARG A 257 6.76 -11.31 -16.89
CA ARG A 257 7.54 -12.35 -16.20
C ARG A 257 8.65 -12.93 -17.09
N ASP A 258 8.40 -13.09 -18.37
CA ASP A 258 9.39 -13.58 -19.32
C ASP A 258 10.54 -12.59 -19.52
N SER A 259 10.27 -11.28 -19.51
CA SER A 259 11.32 -10.25 -19.54
C SER A 259 12.21 -10.27 -18.30
N ILE A 260 11.63 -10.47 -17.11
CA ILE A 260 12.36 -10.55 -15.83
C ILE A 260 13.29 -11.77 -15.77
N GLY A 261 13.14 -12.72 -16.70
CA GLY A 261 13.90 -13.96 -16.74
C GLY A 261 15.43 -13.80 -16.72
N PHE A 262 15.95 -12.63 -17.09
CA PHE A 262 17.36 -12.28 -16.95
C PHE A 262 17.89 -12.38 -15.52
N PHE A 263 17.06 -12.11 -14.50
CA PHE A 263 17.45 -12.16 -13.08
C PHE A 263 17.29 -13.55 -12.43
N ARG A 264 17.07 -14.61 -13.22
CA ARG A 264 16.81 -15.98 -12.72
C ARG A 264 18.08 -16.64 -12.19
N THR A 265 18.11 -16.93 -10.89
CA THR A 265 19.09 -17.82 -10.23
C THR A 265 18.37 -18.92 -9.46
N ASP A 266 17.40 -19.57 -10.11
CA ASP A 266 16.73 -20.82 -9.71
C ASP A 266 15.30 -20.74 -9.13
N ASP A 267 14.76 -19.58 -8.70
CA ASP A 267 13.34 -19.46 -8.34
C ASP A 267 12.76 -18.05 -8.54
N ILE A 268 11.58 -17.94 -9.18
CA ILE A 268 10.74 -16.73 -9.18
C ILE A 268 9.75 -16.88 -8.02
N CYS A 269 9.92 -16.11 -6.96
CA CYS A 269 8.93 -16.05 -5.89
C CYS A 269 8.83 -14.62 -5.39
N SER A 270 7.74 -13.95 -5.65
CA SER A 270 7.46 -12.69 -5.00
C SER A 270 5.98 -12.53 -4.88
N ILE A 271 5.57 -12.02 -3.72
CA ILE A 271 4.21 -11.68 -3.42
C ILE A 271 4.16 -10.16 -3.36
N PHE A 272 3.49 -9.59 -4.34
CA PHE A 272 3.13 -8.18 -4.41
C PHE A 272 1.66 -8.03 -4.04
N SER A 273 1.37 -7.30 -2.96
CA SER A 273 0.04 -7.26 -2.34
C SER A 273 -0.58 -5.87 -2.46
N VAL A 274 -1.87 -5.81 -2.75
CA VAL A 274 -2.64 -4.56 -2.83
C VAL A 274 -3.98 -4.68 -2.12
N GLY A 275 -4.27 -3.74 -1.22
CA GLY A 275 -5.56 -3.64 -0.52
C GLY A 275 -6.60 -2.95 -1.39
N ILE A 276 -7.74 -3.62 -1.62
CA ILE A 276 -8.81 -3.16 -2.52
C ILE A 276 -10.18 -3.40 -1.86
N PRO A 277 -11.10 -2.43 -1.85
CA PRO A 277 -12.48 -2.69 -1.44
C PRO A 277 -13.24 -3.50 -2.50
N VAL A 278 -13.87 -4.60 -2.07
CA VAL A 278 -14.54 -5.57 -2.93
C VAL A 278 -15.96 -5.82 -2.43
N ALA A 279 -16.93 -5.94 -3.34
CA ALA A 279 -18.31 -6.30 -2.96
C ALA A 279 -18.43 -7.80 -2.67
N ALA A 280 -19.29 -8.18 -1.73
CA ALA A 280 -19.55 -9.59 -1.39
C ALA A 280 -19.89 -10.45 -2.62
N THR A 281 -20.58 -9.87 -3.61
CA THR A 281 -20.92 -10.56 -4.86
C THR A 281 -19.72 -11.02 -5.69
N MET A 282 -18.57 -10.36 -5.57
CA MET A 282 -17.33 -10.80 -6.22
C MET A 282 -16.75 -12.05 -5.56
N ILE A 283 -16.90 -12.13 -4.24
CA ILE A 283 -16.35 -13.21 -3.42
C ILE A 283 -17.26 -14.45 -3.51
N ALA A 284 -18.58 -14.24 -3.53
CA ALA A 284 -19.58 -15.31 -3.61
C ALA A 284 -19.72 -15.98 -5.01
N LEU A 285 -18.80 -15.72 -5.95
CA LEU A 285 -18.86 -16.34 -7.28
C LEU A 285 -18.46 -17.83 -7.19
N PRO A 286 -19.29 -18.76 -7.70
CA PRO A 286 -19.11 -20.21 -7.52
C PRO A 286 -17.88 -20.81 -8.23
N THR A 287 -17.17 -20.01 -9.03
CA THR A 287 -15.84 -20.36 -9.58
C THR A 287 -14.72 -20.27 -8.55
N PHE A 288 -14.99 -19.73 -7.36
CA PHE A 288 -14.04 -19.49 -6.27
C PHE A 288 -14.56 -20.25 -5.03
N GLY A 289 -13.69 -21.08 -4.43
CA GLY A 289 -14.06 -22.18 -3.53
C GLY A 289 -14.57 -21.79 -2.13
N SER A 290 -14.96 -22.85 -1.40
CA SER A 290 -15.48 -22.99 -0.01
C SER A 290 -16.68 -22.15 0.44
N GLY A 291 -16.87 -20.94 -0.08
CA GLY A 291 -17.87 -19.99 0.39
C GLY A 291 -17.40 -19.14 1.58
N ASP A 292 -16.19 -19.37 2.08
CA ASP A 292 -15.52 -18.53 3.09
C ASP A 292 -14.82 -17.36 2.39
N PRO A 293 -15.20 -16.10 2.67
CA PRO A 293 -14.60 -14.93 2.05
C PRO A 293 -13.15 -14.65 2.45
N TYR A 294 -12.62 -15.27 3.50
CA TYR A 294 -11.26 -15.04 4.02
C TYR A 294 -10.23 -16.07 3.54
N GLU A 295 -10.67 -17.21 2.99
CA GLU A 295 -9.76 -18.21 2.42
C GLU A 295 -9.16 -17.70 1.10
N PRO A 296 -7.83 -17.57 0.94
CA PRO A 296 -7.25 -17.04 -0.30
C PRO A 296 -7.54 -17.94 -1.50
N TRP A 297 -8.29 -17.45 -2.48
CA TRP A 297 -8.60 -18.18 -3.70
C TRP A 297 -7.74 -17.73 -4.88
N ARG A 298 -7.48 -18.67 -5.79
CA ARG A 298 -6.75 -18.41 -7.03
C ARG A 298 -7.71 -17.93 -8.11
N ILE A 299 -7.45 -16.75 -8.66
CA ILE A 299 -8.22 -16.21 -9.79
C ILE A 299 -7.62 -16.61 -11.13
N CYS A 300 -6.29 -16.62 -11.22
CA CYS A 300 -5.55 -17.17 -12.34
C CYS A 300 -4.16 -17.64 -11.87
N THR A 301 -3.34 -18.15 -12.79
CA THR A 301 -2.01 -18.67 -12.47
C THR A 301 -1.18 -17.59 -11.77
N GLY A 302 -0.85 -17.79 -10.48
CA GLY A 302 -0.08 -16.85 -9.68
C GLY A 302 -0.78 -15.51 -9.39
N MET A 303 -2.11 -15.51 -9.25
CA MET A 303 -2.86 -14.38 -8.69
C MET A 303 -3.88 -14.90 -7.68
N LEU A 304 -3.82 -14.39 -6.46
CA LEU A 304 -4.70 -14.75 -5.34
C LEU A 304 -5.51 -13.53 -4.91
N ILE A 305 -6.77 -13.74 -4.52
CA ILE A 305 -7.57 -12.75 -3.80
C ILE A 305 -8.15 -13.41 -2.55
N GLY A 306 -8.22 -12.68 -1.45
CA GLY A 306 -8.90 -13.09 -0.23
C GLY A 306 -9.33 -11.87 0.58
N ALA A 307 -10.44 -11.96 1.30
CA ALA A 307 -10.80 -10.92 2.26
C ALA A 307 -9.78 -10.86 3.39
N VAL A 308 -9.49 -9.64 3.83
CA VAL A 308 -8.66 -9.31 4.98
C VAL A 308 -9.54 -8.87 6.14
N SER A 309 -10.64 -8.18 5.85
CA SER A 309 -11.60 -7.72 6.84
C SER A 309 -12.94 -7.37 6.20
N ALA A 310 -14.04 -7.54 6.93
CA ALA A 310 -15.32 -6.96 6.59
C ALA A 310 -15.32 -5.43 6.75
N LEU A 311 -15.98 -4.72 5.83
CA LEU A 311 -16.19 -3.27 5.95
C LEU A 311 -17.51 -3.01 6.68
N ALA A 312 -17.50 -2.03 7.60
CA ALA A 312 -18.68 -1.68 8.40
C ALA A 312 -19.84 -1.08 7.57
N ALA A 313 -19.59 -0.67 6.32
CA ALA A 313 -20.57 -0.04 5.46
C ALA A 313 -21.65 -1.04 4.99
N ARG A 314 -22.79 -1.06 5.69
CA ARG A 314 -24.02 -1.73 5.24
C ARG A 314 -24.68 -1.05 4.03
N GLU A 315 -24.42 0.24 3.80
CA GLU A 315 -25.08 1.00 2.74
C GLU A 315 -24.29 0.97 1.42
N LEU A 316 -24.89 0.36 0.40
CA LEU A 316 -24.44 0.13 -0.99
C LEU A 316 -23.84 1.34 -1.76
N GLY A 317 -23.75 2.53 -1.18
CA GLY A 317 -23.49 3.79 -1.90
C GLY A 317 -22.11 4.45 -1.72
N ARG A 318 -21.38 4.17 -0.63
CA ARG A 318 -20.10 4.83 -0.36
C ARG A 318 -19.00 3.83 -0.04
N LYS A 319 -18.45 3.21 -1.08
CA LYS A 319 -17.07 2.71 -1.00
C LYS A 319 -16.16 3.94 -0.89
N PRO A 320 -15.31 4.07 0.13
CA PRO A 320 -14.31 5.14 0.18
C PRO A 320 -13.49 5.08 -1.11
N LYS A 321 -13.30 6.22 -1.78
CA LYS A 321 -12.31 6.32 -2.85
C LYS A 321 -10.94 6.30 -2.17
N SER A 322 -10.38 5.11 -1.99
CA SER A 322 -9.03 4.99 -1.47
C SER A 322 -8.01 4.95 -2.60
N ILE A 323 -6.86 5.55 -2.33
CA ILE A 323 -5.65 5.24 -3.07
C ILE A 323 -5.15 3.87 -2.62
N ALA A 324 -4.83 3.00 -3.57
CA ALA A 324 -4.33 1.68 -3.22
C ALA A 324 -2.89 1.79 -2.67
N SER A 325 -2.63 1.11 -1.56
CA SER A 325 -1.28 0.91 -1.04
C SER A 325 -0.75 -0.46 -1.44
N TYR A 326 0.41 -0.45 -2.10
CA TYR A 326 1.09 -1.63 -2.60
C TYR A 326 2.20 -2.06 -1.64
N LEU A 327 2.02 -3.22 -1.01
CA LEU A 327 3.02 -3.85 -0.17
C LEU A 327 3.96 -4.70 -1.04
N VAL A 328 5.24 -4.36 -1.02
CA VAL A 328 6.30 -5.07 -1.73
C VAL A 328 7.10 -5.92 -0.75
N GLY A 329 7.45 -7.15 -1.14
CA GLY A 329 8.28 -8.03 -0.31
C GLY A 329 7.50 -8.88 0.70
N SER A 330 6.17 -9.01 0.53
CA SER A 330 5.34 -9.76 1.48
C SER A 330 5.68 -11.26 1.57
N GLU A 331 6.45 -11.79 0.61
CA GLU A 331 7.02 -13.14 0.66
C GLU A 331 8.01 -13.38 1.82
N ARG A 332 8.59 -12.31 2.39
CA ARG A 332 9.42 -12.43 3.60
C ARG A 332 8.59 -12.75 4.84
N ILE A 333 7.29 -12.44 4.78
CA ILE A 333 6.37 -12.61 5.89
C ILE A 333 5.72 -14.00 5.80
N SER A 334 5.33 -14.45 4.60
CA SER A 334 4.68 -15.76 4.41
C SER A 334 4.58 -16.18 2.95
N SER A 335 4.55 -17.49 2.72
CA SER A 335 4.16 -18.09 1.42
C SER A 335 2.64 -17.97 1.13
N TYR A 336 1.84 -17.62 2.15
CA TYR A 336 0.39 -17.46 2.13
C TYR A 336 -0.01 -16.06 2.62
N PRO A 337 0.20 -15.03 1.79
CA PRO A 337 0.13 -13.63 2.19
C PRO A 337 -1.26 -13.18 2.57
N GLY A 338 -2.32 -13.78 2.00
CA GLY A 338 -3.71 -13.45 2.35
C GLY A 338 -4.00 -13.69 3.84
N HIS A 339 -3.74 -14.91 4.33
CA HIS A 339 -3.90 -15.24 5.75
C HIS A 339 -3.00 -14.41 6.65
N THR A 340 -1.77 -14.16 6.24
CA THR A 340 -0.82 -13.39 7.05
C THR A 340 -1.21 -11.92 7.12
N LEU A 341 -1.70 -11.33 6.04
CA LEU A 341 -2.20 -9.96 6.05
C LEU A 341 -3.54 -9.84 6.77
N HIS A 342 -4.41 -10.84 6.66
CA HIS A 342 -5.59 -10.96 7.51
C HIS A 342 -5.20 -10.93 8.99
N ARG A 343 -4.32 -11.84 9.42
CA ARG A 343 -3.82 -11.87 10.79
C ARG A 343 -3.15 -10.56 11.21
N LYS A 344 -2.34 -9.95 10.34
CA LYS A 344 -1.70 -8.65 10.64
C LYS A 344 -2.71 -7.54 10.83
N PHE A 345 -3.76 -7.52 10.02
CA PHE A 345 -4.83 -6.55 10.15
C PHE A 345 -5.70 -6.85 11.38
N GLU A 346 -5.94 -8.11 11.70
CA GLU A 346 -6.62 -8.55 12.92
C GLU A 346 -5.85 -8.15 14.18
N GLU A 347 -4.54 -8.47 14.24
CA GLU A 347 -3.60 -8.01 15.28
C GLU A 347 -3.69 -6.49 15.39
N PHE A 348 -3.61 -5.76 14.27
CA PHE A 348 -3.71 -4.30 14.30
C PHE A 348 -5.04 -3.78 14.91
N ILE A 349 -6.18 -4.40 14.60
CA ILE A 349 -7.50 -3.97 15.11
C ILE A 349 -7.70 -4.38 16.58
N ASN A 350 -7.29 -5.58 16.97
CA ASN A 350 -7.70 -6.21 18.24
C ASN A 350 -6.61 -6.34 19.31
N ASP A 351 -5.33 -6.38 18.93
CA ASP A 351 -4.17 -6.49 19.84
C ASP A 351 -3.47 -5.13 20.03
#